data_AF-A0A914SB77-F1
#
_entry.id   AF-A0A914SB77-F1
#
_cell.length_a   1.000
_cell.length_b   1.000
_cell.length_c   1.000
_cell.angle_alpha   90.00
_cell.angle_beta   90.00
_cell.angle_gamma   90.00
#
_symmetry.space_group_name_H-M   'P 1'
#
loop_
_entity.id
_entity.type
_entity.pdbx_description
1 polymer ?
#
loop_
_entity_poly.entity_id
_entity_poly.type
_entity_poly.pdbx_seq_one_letter_code
_entity_poly.pdbx_strand_id
1 'polypeptide(L)'
;MVKELSKVIANHSSQSVKTSEVKAYSSRKIAIDAPTSLYQFLIEIRQNGMCLQDKYGGTTNHLAGFFYRTIKMIEAGIKPVYVFNGTPPTLKAEESKRRDESYVEDLKQLKRAVQKGDHEAMDKHNRRLVKPTEEQIEESKVLLKLMGVPVIEARGEAIAQCAELVKAGKVFATASDEIDPKWTKPDEEGIVEFLCNKKGFNEARVKTALERLHKGRKTATQSRVDSFFQSDGHKVSTPTATKRKAENAKIVSAKKAKTAASKKATKNRTKRK
;
A
#
# COMPACT_ATOMS: atom_id res chain seq x y z
N MET A 1 -4.62 -12.40 4.69
CA MET A 1 -5.33 -11.41 3.86
C MET A 1 -6.74 -11.94 3.61
N VAL A 2 -7.78 -11.13 3.74
CA VAL A 2 -9.16 -11.57 3.54
C VAL A 2 -9.37 -11.85 2.05
N LYS A 3 -9.74 -13.09 1.71
CA LYS A 3 -9.92 -13.49 0.32
C LYS A 3 -11.05 -12.66 -0.31
N GLU A 4 -10.81 -12.19 -1.53
CA GLU A 4 -11.79 -11.49 -2.39
C GLU A 4 -12.35 -10.15 -1.87
N LEU A 5 -11.82 -9.62 -0.77
CA LEU A 5 -12.29 -8.35 -0.22
C LEU A 5 -12.31 -7.21 -1.24
N SER A 6 -11.30 -7.13 -2.11
CA SER A 6 -11.25 -6.13 -3.19
C SER A 6 -12.41 -6.25 -4.18
N LYS A 7 -12.83 -7.47 -4.53
CA LYS A 7 -13.99 -7.69 -5.40
C LYS A 7 -15.27 -7.25 -4.70
N VAL A 8 -15.41 -7.59 -3.42
CA VAL A 8 -16.58 -7.19 -2.61
C VAL A 8 -16.68 -5.67 -2.52
N ILE A 9 -15.58 -4.97 -2.21
CA ILE A 9 -15.54 -3.50 -2.16
C ILE A 9 -15.85 -2.91 -3.54
N ALA A 10 -15.26 -3.43 -4.62
CA ALA A 10 -15.54 -2.94 -5.96
C ALA A 10 -17.03 -3.08 -6.33
N ASN A 11 -17.67 -4.17 -5.92
CA ASN A 11 -19.07 -4.43 -6.25
C ASN A 11 -20.07 -3.65 -5.38
N HIS A 12 -19.74 -3.39 -4.11
CA HIS A 12 -20.70 -2.82 -3.14
C HIS A 12 -20.37 -1.40 -2.70
N SER A 13 -19.11 -0.98 -2.84
CA SER A 13 -18.58 0.29 -2.34
C SER A 13 -17.49 0.85 -3.26
N SER A 14 -17.73 0.88 -4.57
CA SER A 14 -16.76 1.35 -5.56
C SER A 14 -16.30 2.79 -5.31
N GLN A 15 -17.15 3.63 -4.72
CA GLN A 15 -16.82 5.00 -4.29
C GLN A 15 -15.69 5.08 -3.25
N SER A 16 -15.42 3.99 -2.52
CA SER A 16 -14.34 3.91 -1.54
C SER A 16 -12.99 3.58 -2.18
N VAL A 17 -12.95 3.32 -3.48
CA VAL A 17 -11.72 3.05 -4.25
C VAL A 17 -11.40 4.26 -5.12
N LYS A 18 -10.20 4.82 -4.94
CA LYS A 18 -9.72 5.95 -5.75
C LYS A 18 -8.34 5.63 -6.33
N THR A 19 -8.23 5.72 -7.65
CA THR A 19 -6.94 5.67 -8.35
C THR A 19 -6.33 7.07 -8.36
N SER A 20 -5.09 7.19 -7.92
CA SER A 20 -4.34 8.44 -7.93
C SER A 20 -2.90 8.17 -8.32
N GLU A 21 -2.24 9.17 -8.91
CA GLU A 21 -0.80 9.08 -9.16
C GLU A 21 0.00 9.08 -7.86
N VAL A 22 1.17 8.46 -7.86
CA VAL A 22 2.07 8.40 -6.69
C VAL A 22 2.41 9.81 -6.17
N LYS A 23 2.57 10.78 -7.07
CA LYS A 23 2.84 12.19 -6.72
C LYS A 23 1.74 12.83 -5.88
N ALA A 24 0.51 12.33 -5.95
CA ALA A 24 -0.59 12.83 -5.11
C ALA A 24 -0.34 12.62 -3.61
N TYR A 25 0.55 11.68 -3.27
CA TYR A 25 0.94 11.36 -1.90
C TYR A 25 2.25 12.02 -1.48
N SER A 26 2.76 12.99 -2.24
CA SER A 26 3.92 13.79 -1.83
C SER A 26 3.67 14.46 -0.48
N SER A 27 4.73 14.62 0.31
CA SER A 27 4.72 15.05 1.72
C SER A 27 4.03 14.11 2.70
N ARG A 28 3.41 13.00 2.27
CA ARG A 28 2.69 12.09 3.17
C ARG A 28 3.65 11.11 3.83
N LYS A 29 3.48 10.93 5.13
CA LYS A 29 4.02 9.77 5.86
C LYS A 29 3.13 8.58 5.52
N ILE A 30 3.71 7.53 4.97
CA ILE A 30 3.02 6.30 4.63
C ILE A 30 3.80 5.21 5.29
N ALA A 31 3.15 4.48 6.17
CA ALA A 31 3.80 3.31 6.68
C ALA A 31 3.72 2.15 5.68
N ILE A 32 4.59 1.15 5.77
CA ILE A 32 4.66 -0.01 4.87
C ILE A 32 4.80 -1.33 5.64
N ASP A 33 3.93 -2.29 5.34
CA ASP A 33 3.97 -3.66 5.85
C ASP A 33 5.18 -4.34 5.21
N ALA A 34 6.25 -4.46 5.99
CA ALA A 34 7.52 -4.99 5.52
C ALA A 34 7.42 -6.49 5.21
N PRO A 35 6.77 -7.35 6.02
CA PRO A 35 6.50 -8.74 5.65
C PRO A 35 5.84 -8.87 4.28
N THR A 36 4.75 -8.16 4.03
CA THR A 36 4.05 -8.20 2.74
C THR A 36 4.97 -7.77 1.59
N SER A 37 5.73 -6.69 1.78
CA SER A 37 6.72 -6.22 0.79
C SER A 37 7.82 -7.24 0.54
N LEU A 38 8.32 -7.89 1.59
CA LEU A 38 9.39 -8.88 1.54
C LEU A 38 8.97 -10.10 0.72
N TYR A 39 7.78 -10.67 0.98
CA TYR A 39 7.23 -11.74 0.15
C TYR A 39 7.11 -11.31 -1.32
N GLN A 40 6.60 -10.10 -1.57
CA GLN A 40 6.46 -9.56 -2.91
C GLN A 40 7.82 -9.49 -3.63
N PHE A 41 8.85 -8.96 -2.96
CA PHE A 41 10.19 -8.88 -3.51
C PHE A 41 10.78 -10.24 -3.84
N LEU A 42 10.69 -11.20 -2.91
CA LEU A 42 11.22 -12.54 -3.10
C LEU A 42 10.51 -13.29 -4.24
N ILE A 43 9.25 -12.99 -4.54
CA ILE A 43 8.46 -13.68 -5.58
C ILE A 43 8.53 -12.97 -6.94
N GLU A 44 8.55 -11.64 -6.97
CA GLU A 44 8.39 -10.86 -8.21
C GLU A 44 9.71 -10.36 -8.80
N ILE A 45 10.74 -10.12 -7.97
CA ILE A 45 12.02 -9.61 -8.49
C ILE A 45 12.78 -10.76 -9.11
N ARG A 46 12.94 -10.73 -10.42
CA ARG A 46 13.71 -11.69 -11.21
C ARG A 46 14.53 -10.95 -12.26
N GLN A 47 15.71 -11.48 -12.57
CA GLN A 47 16.51 -11.05 -13.71
C GLN A 47 16.70 -12.27 -14.62
N ASN A 48 16.24 -12.16 -15.87
CA ASN A 48 16.24 -13.27 -16.83
C ASN A 48 15.54 -14.53 -16.28
N GLY A 49 14.44 -14.35 -15.53
CA GLY A 49 13.70 -15.44 -14.89
C GLY A 49 14.31 -15.98 -13.59
N MET A 50 15.56 -15.62 -13.27
CA MET A 50 16.26 -16.08 -12.06
C MET A 50 16.16 -15.07 -10.91
N CYS A 51 16.27 -15.56 -9.67
CA CYS A 51 16.44 -14.70 -8.51
C CYS A 51 17.78 -13.96 -8.58
N LEU A 52 17.82 -12.74 -8.03
CA LEU A 52 19.07 -12.04 -7.76
C LEU A 52 19.79 -12.77 -6.63
N GLN A 53 21.09 -12.95 -6.79
CA GLN A 53 21.95 -13.64 -5.84
C GLN A 53 23.23 -12.86 -5.59
N ASP A 54 23.82 -13.03 -4.41
CA ASP A 54 25.18 -12.61 -4.14
C ASP A 54 26.20 -13.63 -4.68
N LYS A 55 27.49 -13.33 -4.49
CA LYS A 55 28.61 -14.20 -4.93
C LYS A 55 28.65 -15.57 -4.26
N TYR A 56 27.89 -15.77 -3.19
CA TYR A 56 27.79 -17.04 -2.44
C TYR A 56 26.50 -17.80 -2.78
N GLY A 57 25.68 -17.30 -3.71
CA GLY A 57 24.39 -17.89 -4.10
C GLY A 57 23.23 -17.52 -3.18
N GLY A 58 23.45 -16.65 -2.18
CA GLY A 58 22.39 -16.15 -1.30
C GLY A 58 21.46 -15.21 -2.04
N THR A 59 20.13 -15.39 -1.90
CA THR A 59 19.15 -14.54 -2.61
C THR A 59 19.16 -13.11 -2.06
N THR A 60 19.26 -12.10 -2.93
CA THR A 60 19.33 -10.67 -2.58
C THR A 60 18.13 -9.84 -3.04
N ASN A 61 17.07 -10.51 -3.53
CA ASN A 61 15.84 -9.87 -4.00
C ASN A 61 15.23 -8.89 -3.00
N HIS A 62 15.22 -9.25 -1.72
CA HIS A 62 14.69 -8.41 -0.63
C HIS A 62 15.44 -7.08 -0.54
N LEU A 63 16.77 -7.11 -0.58
CA LEU A 63 17.61 -5.92 -0.52
C LEU A 63 17.39 -5.02 -1.73
N ALA A 64 17.38 -5.60 -2.93
CA ALA A 64 17.10 -4.85 -4.16
C ALA A 64 15.71 -4.20 -4.09
N GLY A 65 14.71 -4.96 -3.64
CA GLY A 65 13.34 -4.50 -3.48
C GLY A 65 13.23 -3.33 -2.52
N PHE A 66 13.72 -3.49 -1.28
CA PHE A 66 13.70 -2.43 -0.27
C PHE A 66 14.49 -1.22 -0.73
N PHE A 67 15.71 -1.39 -1.25
CA PHE A 67 16.56 -0.28 -1.67
C PHE A 67 15.89 0.56 -2.76
N TYR A 68 15.57 -0.04 -3.91
CA TYR A 68 15.08 0.72 -5.06
C TYR A 68 13.63 1.18 -4.90
N ARG A 69 12.75 0.38 -4.26
CA ARG A 69 11.37 0.83 -4.00
C ARG A 69 11.34 2.01 -3.04
N THR A 70 12.17 1.99 -2.00
CA THR A 70 12.24 3.06 -1.00
C THR A 70 12.75 4.36 -1.62
N ILE A 71 13.80 4.30 -2.43
CA ILE A 71 14.30 5.47 -3.17
C ILE A 71 13.21 6.07 -4.05
N LYS A 72 12.48 5.23 -4.80
CA LYS A 72 11.38 5.70 -5.67
C LYS A 72 10.27 6.40 -4.89
N MET A 73 9.94 5.93 -3.68
CA MET A 73 8.95 6.59 -2.81
C MET A 73 9.48 7.94 -2.32
N ILE A 74 10.73 7.99 -1.87
CA ILE A 74 11.38 9.23 -1.38
C ILE A 74 11.48 10.27 -2.51
N GLU A 75 11.82 9.85 -3.73
CA GLU A 75 11.82 10.74 -4.92
C GLU A 75 10.44 11.30 -5.24
N ALA A 76 9.36 10.55 -4.96
CA ALA A 76 7.99 11.04 -5.08
C ALA A 76 7.59 11.98 -3.92
N GLY A 77 8.47 12.20 -2.95
CA GLY A 77 8.21 12.98 -1.74
C GLY A 77 7.40 12.22 -0.68
N ILE A 78 7.23 10.91 -0.83
CA ILE A 78 6.61 10.05 0.18
C ILE A 78 7.65 9.78 1.27
N LYS A 79 7.19 9.77 2.52
CA LYS A 79 8.00 9.42 3.69
C LYS A 79 7.61 8.01 4.16
N PRO A 80 8.21 6.94 3.59
CA PRO A 80 7.95 5.55 4.00
C PRO A 80 8.40 5.23 5.43
N VAL A 81 7.63 4.42 6.15
CA VAL A 81 7.98 3.89 7.48
C VAL A 81 7.76 2.40 7.46
N TYR A 82 8.79 1.58 7.56
CA TYR A 82 8.62 0.14 7.43
C TYR A 82 8.34 -0.52 8.77
N VAL A 83 7.42 -1.48 8.78
CA VAL A 83 7.11 -2.22 10.01
C VAL A 83 7.19 -3.70 9.80
N PHE A 84 7.94 -4.32 10.70
CA PHE A 84 8.14 -5.75 10.77
C PHE A 84 7.23 -6.36 11.83
N ASN A 85 6.89 -7.63 11.65
CA ASN A 85 6.15 -8.38 12.67
C ASN A 85 7.00 -8.53 13.93
N GLY A 86 6.34 -8.57 15.08
CA GLY A 86 6.87 -9.18 16.29
C GLY A 86 6.20 -10.53 16.53
N THR A 87 5.88 -10.83 17.79
CA THR A 87 5.35 -12.12 18.19
C THR A 87 3.94 -12.33 17.63
N PRO A 88 3.68 -13.38 16.84
CA PRO A 88 2.33 -13.67 16.35
C PRO A 88 1.33 -13.84 17.50
N PRO A 89 0.08 -13.33 17.39
CA PRO A 89 -0.93 -13.53 18.41
C PRO A 89 -1.36 -15.00 18.50
N THR A 90 -1.75 -15.46 19.69
CA THR A 90 -2.18 -16.85 19.93
C THR A 90 -3.34 -17.29 19.04
N LEU A 91 -4.28 -16.38 18.76
CA LEU A 91 -5.43 -16.59 17.87
C LEU A 91 -5.02 -16.94 16.41
N LYS A 92 -3.76 -16.72 16.03
CA LYS A 92 -3.23 -17.10 14.71
C LYS A 92 -2.59 -18.48 14.65
N ALA A 93 -2.51 -19.21 15.76
CA ALA A 93 -1.86 -20.52 15.80
C ALA A 93 -2.48 -21.50 14.78
N GLU A 94 -3.81 -21.54 14.66
CA GLU A 94 -4.50 -22.42 13.71
C GLU A 94 -4.19 -22.07 12.25
N GLU A 95 -4.22 -20.79 11.90
CA GLU A 95 -3.90 -20.32 10.55
C GLU A 95 -2.43 -20.57 10.21
N SER A 96 -1.52 -20.44 11.17
CA SER A 96 -0.11 -20.80 10.97
C SER A 96 0.03 -22.29 10.67
N LYS A 97 -0.63 -23.14 11.47
CA LYS A 97 -0.61 -24.59 11.26
C LYS A 97 -1.16 -24.98 9.87
N ARG A 98 -2.28 -24.37 9.45
CA ARG A 98 -2.84 -24.58 8.09
C ARG A 98 -1.86 -24.19 6.98
N ARG A 99 -1.07 -23.14 7.19
CA ARG A 99 -0.02 -22.73 6.23
C ARG A 99 1.16 -23.69 6.22
N ASP A 100 1.56 -24.20 7.38
CA ASP A 100 2.63 -25.19 7.47
C ASP A 100 2.20 -26.51 6.79
N GLU A 101 0.94 -26.93 6.96
CA GLU A 101 0.35 -28.08 6.25
C GLU A 101 0.31 -27.83 4.73
N SER A 102 -0.14 -26.65 4.29
CA SER A 102 -0.13 -26.27 2.87
C SER A 102 1.29 -26.24 2.28
N TYR A 103 2.29 -25.80 3.06
CA TYR A 103 3.68 -25.78 2.64
C TYR A 103 4.21 -27.20 2.42
N VAL A 104 3.91 -28.13 3.33
CA VAL A 104 4.28 -29.55 3.18
C VAL A 104 3.61 -30.15 1.94
N GLU A 105 2.36 -29.80 1.65
CA GLU A 105 1.68 -30.28 0.45
C GLU A 105 2.27 -29.67 -0.83
N ASP A 106 2.51 -28.35 -0.88
CA ASP A 106 3.16 -27.69 -2.02
C ASP A 106 4.57 -28.27 -2.27
N LEU A 107 5.32 -28.69 -1.23
CA LEU A 107 6.59 -29.41 -1.40
C LEU A 107 6.42 -30.77 -2.08
N LYS A 108 5.39 -31.54 -1.71
CA LYS A 108 5.10 -32.83 -2.36
C LYS A 108 4.71 -32.63 -3.82
N GLN A 109 3.89 -31.63 -4.10
CA GLN A 109 3.45 -31.30 -5.46
C GLN A 109 4.62 -30.81 -6.31
N LEU A 110 5.52 -30.00 -5.76
CA LEU A 110 6.75 -29.59 -6.44
C LEU A 110 7.60 -30.81 -6.82
N LYS A 111 7.83 -31.75 -5.89
CA LYS A 111 8.59 -32.98 -6.18
C LYS A 111 7.98 -33.78 -7.33
N ARG A 112 6.65 -33.90 -7.37
CA ARG A 112 5.93 -34.56 -8.47
C ARG A 112 6.05 -33.81 -9.78
N ALA A 113 5.96 -32.47 -9.76
CA ALA A 113 6.12 -31.64 -10.95
C ALA A 113 7.52 -31.78 -11.55
N VAL A 114 8.56 -31.80 -10.70
CA VAL A 114 9.96 -32.05 -11.11
C VAL A 114 10.10 -33.42 -11.78
N GLN A 115 9.52 -34.48 -11.20
CA GLN A 115 9.55 -35.83 -11.79
C GLN A 115 8.86 -35.91 -13.14
N LYS A 116 7.82 -35.10 -13.37
CA LYS A 116 7.06 -35.06 -14.63
C LYS A 116 7.62 -34.09 -15.66
N GLY A 117 8.61 -33.27 -15.31
CA GLY A 117 9.11 -32.19 -16.18
C GLY A 117 8.08 -31.08 -16.44
N ASP A 118 7.09 -30.91 -15.55
CA ASP A 118 6.05 -29.88 -15.69
C ASP A 118 6.57 -28.53 -15.17
N HIS A 119 7.22 -27.78 -16.07
CA HIS A 119 7.85 -26.50 -15.73
C HIS A 119 6.85 -25.44 -15.21
N GLU A 120 5.61 -25.42 -15.70
CA GLU A 120 4.60 -24.46 -15.24
C GLU A 120 4.14 -24.76 -13.81
N ALA A 121 3.88 -26.04 -13.50
CA ALA A 121 3.56 -26.46 -12.14
C ALA A 121 4.74 -26.25 -11.18
N MET A 122 5.97 -26.50 -11.64
CA MET A 122 7.20 -26.23 -10.87
C MET A 122 7.28 -24.77 -10.46
N ASP A 123 7.12 -23.84 -11.39
CA ASP A 123 7.18 -22.40 -11.11
C ASP A 123 6.06 -21.96 -10.15
N LYS A 124 4.85 -22.49 -10.34
CA LYS A 124 3.71 -22.19 -9.48
C LYS A 124 3.95 -22.62 -8.03
N HIS A 125 4.42 -23.85 -7.81
CA HIS A 125 4.69 -24.35 -6.46
C HIS A 125 5.94 -23.68 -5.85
N ASN A 126 6.99 -23.44 -6.65
CA ASN A 126 8.17 -22.69 -6.21
C ASN A 126 7.78 -21.32 -5.65
N ARG A 127 6.91 -20.55 -6.34
CA ARG A 127 6.46 -19.23 -5.87
C ARG A 127 5.69 -19.30 -4.55
N ARG A 128 4.95 -20.37 -4.29
CA ARG A 128 4.19 -20.57 -3.02
C ARG A 128 5.08 -20.95 -1.85
N LEU A 129 6.17 -21.66 -2.12
CA LEU A 129 7.12 -22.12 -1.12
C LEU A 129 8.10 -21.03 -0.67
N VAL A 130 8.12 -19.87 -1.33
CA VAL A 130 8.94 -18.74 -0.94
C VAL A 130 8.54 -18.26 0.45
N LYS A 131 9.43 -18.48 1.43
CA LYS A 131 9.32 -17.96 2.79
C LYS A 131 10.58 -17.14 3.11
N PRO A 132 10.45 -15.89 3.57
CA PRO A 132 11.59 -15.12 4.01
C PRO A 132 12.27 -15.77 5.21
N THR A 133 13.59 -15.76 5.21
CA THR A 133 14.39 -16.22 6.35
C THR A 133 14.56 -15.10 7.39
N GLU A 134 14.91 -15.47 8.62
CA GLU A 134 15.24 -14.49 9.66
C GLU A 134 16.43 -13.60 9.27
N GLU A 135 17.43 -14.17 8.60
CA GLU A 135 18.56 -13.44 8.04
C GLU A 135 18.09 -12.37 7.04
N GLN A 136 17.22 -12.72 6.09
CA GLN A 136 16.69 -11.76 5.12
C GLN A 136 15.88 -10.64 5.78
N ILE A 137 15.15 -10.96 6.85
CA ILE A 137 14.43 -9.95 7.65
C ILE A 137 15.43 -8.99 8.29
N GLU A 138 16.46 -9.50 8.96
CA GLU A 138 17.42 -8.66 9.67
C GLU A 138 18.27 -7.82 8.71
N GLU A 139 18.70 -8.40 7.60
CA GLU A 139 19.39 -7.68 6.53
C GLU A 139 18.55 -6.54 5.95
N SER A 140 17.24 -6.76 5.80
CA SER A 140 16.31 -5.71 5.36
C SER A 140 16.25 -4.57 6.38
N LYS A 141 16.21 -4.88 7.67
CA LYS A 141 16.21 -3.86 8.74
C LYS A 141 17.53 -3.09 8.76
N VAL A 142 18.67 -3.78 8.66
CA VAL A 142 20.00 -3.16 8.60
C VAL A 142 20.07 -2.19 7.43
N LEU A 143 19.69 -2.62 6.23
CA LEU A 143 19.67 -1.77 5.04
C LEU A 143 18.79 -0.53 5.26
N LEU A 144 17.55 -0.69 5.74
CA LEU A 144 16.64 0.43 5.94
C LEU A 144 17.16 1.44 6.98
N LYS A 145 17.79 0.95 8.06
CA LYS A 145 18.48 1.80 9.06
C LYS A 145 19.64 2.58 8.43
N LEU A 146 20.47 1.92 7.62
CA LEU A 146 21.55 2.57 6.89
C LEU A 146 21.02 3.64 5.91
N MET A 147 19.89 3.39 5.26
CA MET A 147 19.20 4.38 4.41
C MET A 147 18.59 5.56 5.20
N GLY A 148 18.62 5.53 6.52
CA GLY A 148 18.01 6.52 7.41
C GLY A 148 16.48 6.47 7.40
N VAL A 149 15.90 5.34 6.98
CA VAL A 149 14.46 5.11 6.89
C VAL A 149 13.98 4.51 8.22
N PRO A 150 12.92 5.04 8.83
CA PRO A 150 12.41 4.52 10.09
C PRO A 150 11.90 3.08 9.96
N VAL A 151 12.32 2.24 10.91
CA VAL A 151 11.92 0.84 11.05
C VAL A 151 11.23 0.64 12.39
N ILE A 152 10.05 0.03 12.36
CA ILE A 152 9.25 -0.33 13.53
C ILE A 152 9.20 -1.84 13.66
N GLU A 153 9.25 -2.34 14.89
CA GLU A 153 8.91 -3.71 15.21
C GLU A 153 7.58 -3.70 15.95
N ALA A 154 6.56 -4.30 15.34
CA ALA A 154 5.24 -4.41 15.95
C ALA A 154 5.29 -5.36 17.15
N ARG A 155 4.44 -5.15 18.16
CA ARG A 155 4.27 -6.15 19.24
C ARG A 155 3.64 -7.44 18.75
N GLY A 156 2.81 -7.34 17.72
CA GLY A 156 2.14 -8.45 17.06
C GLY A 156 2.33 -8.39 15.55
N GLU A 157 1.24 -8.21 14.83
CA GLU A 157 1.28 -8.14 13.38
C GLU A 157 1.63 -6.75 12.87
N ALA A 158 2.48 -6.69 11.86
CA ALA A 158 2.76 -5.48 11.11
C ALA A 158 1.46 -4.87 10.60
N ILE A 159 0.53 -5.63 10.02
CA ILE A 159 -0.74 -5.09 9.51
C ILE A 159 -1.66 -4.50 10.59
N ALA A 160 -1.68 -5.09 11.79
CA ALA A 160 -2.48 -4.56 12.89
C ALA A 160 -1.86 -3.27 13.41
N GLN A 161 -0.53 -3.29 13.57
CA GLN A 161 0.25 -2.10 13.84
C GLN A 161 0.00 -1.07 12.71
N CYS A 162 -0.21 -1.45 11.44
CA CYS A 162 -0.65 -0.59 10.30
C CYS A 162 -1.85 0.25 10.59
N ALA A 163 -2.88 -0.37 11.11
CA ALA A 163 -4.10 0.34 11.34
C ALA A 163 -3.95 1.40 12.44
N GLU A 164 -2.99 1.23 13.36
CA GLU A 164 -3.00 1.95 14.63
C GLU A 164 -2.46 3.40 14.56
N LEU A 165 -1.25 3.72 14.12
CA LEU A 165 -0.84 5.12 13.82
C LEU A 165 -1.73 5.83 12.81
N VAL A 166 -2.39 5.16 11.87
CA VAL A 166 -3.35 5.89 11.03
C VAL A 166 -4.48 6.40 11.89
N LYS A 167 -5.03 5.52 12.75
CA LYS A 167 -6.05 5.94 13.72
C LYS A 167 -5.51 6.99 14.69
N ALA A 168 -4.26 6.85 15.14
CA ALA A 168 -3.59 7.82 16.02
C ALA A 168 -3.07 9.06 15.28
N GLY A 169 -3.31 9.18 13.96
CA GLY A 169 -2.94 10.32 13.14
C GLY A 169 -1.42 10.54 12.94
N LYS A 170 -0.54 9.59 13.25
CA LYS A 170 0.92 9.80 13.06
C LYS A 170 1.41 9.48 11.65
N VAL A 171 0.64 8.73 10.86
CA VAL A 171 0.84 8.62 9.41
C VAL A 171 -0.49 8.85 8.67
N PHE A 172 -0.40 9.18 7.38
CA PHE A 172 -1.57 9.54 6.57
C PHE A 172 -2.41 8.33 6.14
N ALA A 173 -1.75 7.22 5.82
CA ALA A 173 -2.40 6.02 5.34
C ALA A 173 -1.62 4.79 5.80
N THR A 174 -2.35 3.70 5.99
CA THR A 174 -1.80 2.52 6.62
C THR A 174 -0.88 1.91 5.60
N ALA A 175 0.38 1.83 5.99
CA ALA A 175 0.89 0.51 6.22
C ALA A 175 1.89 0.38 7.40
N SER A 176 1.58 0.78 8.66
CA SER A 176 2.31 0.34 9.90
C SER A 176 3.11 1.24 10.84
N ASP A 177 2.83 1.06 12.13
CA ASP A 177 2.32 2.19 12.83
C ASP A 177 2.27 1.95 14.37
N GLU A 178 3.40 2.07 15.11
CA GLU A 178 3.52 2.90 16.35
C GLU A 178 4.98 3.25 16.69
N ILE A 179 5.57 4.29 16.07
CA ILE A 179 6.85 4.93 16.45
C ILE A 179 6.78 6.38 15.92
N ASP A 180 7.40 7.36 16.58
CA ASP A 180 7.73 8.63 15.91
C ASP A 180 8.86 8.34 14.92
N PRO A 181 8.56 8.18 13.62
CA PRO A 181 9.52 7.65 12.69
C PRO A 181 10.55 8.73 12.37
N LYS A 182 11.64 8.74 13.15
CA LYS A 182 12.73 9.70 13.00
C LYS A 182 13.59 9.30 11.82
N TRP A 183 13.44 10.07 10.76
CA TRP A 183 14.27 9.98 9.57
C TRP A 183 15.67 10.52 9.85
N THR A 184 16.69 9.66 9.78
CA THR A 184 18.09 10.06 9.99
C THR A 184 18.79 10.31 8.65
N LYS A 185 20.04 10.81 8.67
CA LYS A 185 20.85 10.91 7.45
C LYS A 185 21.24 9.49 6.99
N PRO A 186 21.14 9.16 5.69
CA PRO A 186 21.68 7.91 5.17
C PRO A 186 23.18 7.81 5.44
N ASP A 187 23.60 6.64 5.89
CA ASP A 187 25.00 6.23 5.99
C ASP A 187 25.44 5.66 4.63
N GLU A 188 25.93 6.53 3.75
CA GLU A 188 26.28 6.18 2.37
C GLU A 188 27.42 5.16 2.30
N GLU A 189 28.43 5.32 3.14
CA GLU A 189 29.57 4.42 3.22
C GLU A 189 29.11 3.04 3.69
N GLY A 190 28.29 2.99 4.74
CA GLY A 190 27.69 1.75 5.23
C GLY A 190 26.78 1.07 4.20
N ILE A 191 26.00 1.83 3.41
CA ILE A 191 25.18 1.26 2.32
C ILE A 191 26.05 0.65 1.23
N VAL A 192 27.11 1.34 0.80
CA VAL A 192 28.02 0.84 -0.25
C VAL A 192 28.77 -0.40 0.25
N GLU A 193 29.29 -0.37 1.47
CA GLU A 193 29.94 -1.53 2.11
C GLU A 193 28.98 -2.72 2.19
N PHE A 194 27.75 -2.50 2.68
CA PHE A 194 26.78 -3.58 2.85
C PHE A 194 26.28 -4.14 1.52
N LEU A 195 25.84 -3.30 0.57
CA LEU A 195 25.27 -3.76 -0.69
C LEU A 195 26.33 -4.24 -1.66
N CYS A 196 27.40 -3.47 -1.88
CA CYS A 196 28.38 -3.76 -2.91
C CYS A 196 29.38 -4.82 -2.44
N ASN A 197 30.04 -4.57 -1.30
CA ASN A 197 31.15 -5.42 -0.85
C ASN A 197 30.66 -6.75 -0.26
N LYS A 198 29.63 -6.70 0.59
CA LYS A 198 29.08 -7.92 1.23
C LYS A 198 28.08 -8.65 0.36
N LYS A 199 27.19 -7.94 -0.35
CA LYS A 199 26.06 -8.53 -1.09
C LYS A 199 26.20 -8.51 -2.61
N GLY A 200 27.32 -8.04 -3.14
CA GLY A 200 27.66 -8.17 -4.57
C GLY A 200 26.86 -7.26 -5.51
N PHE A 201 26.28 -6.18 -5.02
CA PHE A 201 25.58 -5.21 -5.86
C PHE A 201 26.58 -4.43 -6.73
N ASN A 202 26.12 -4.02 -7.93
CA ASN A 202 26.92 -3.16 -8.79
C ASN A 202 27.06 -1.76 -8.18
N GLU A 203 28.30 -1.39 -7.85
CA GLU A 203 28.61 -0.15 -7.13
C GLU A 203 28.19 1.12 -7.89
N ALA A 204 28.39 1.16 -9.21
CA ALA A 204 27.95 2.31 -10.01
C ALA A 204 26.44 2.53 -9.92
N ARG A 205 25.65 1.44 -9.99
CA ARG A 205 24.18 1.51 -9.86
C ARG A 205 23.75 1.94 -8.46
N VAL A 206 24.43 1.45 -7.43
CA VAL A 206 24.16 1.85 -6.03
C VAL A 206 24.46 3.33 -5.83
N LYS A 207 25.60 3.83 -6.31
CA LYS A 207 25.96 5.25 -6.23
C LYS A 207 24.95 6.17 -6.92
N THR A 208 24.54 5.86 -8.15
CA THR A 208 23.48 6.61 -8.85
C THR A 208 22.15 6.59 -8.08
N ALA A 209 21.83 5.48 -7.43
CA ALA A 209 20.64 5.38 -6.59
C ALA A 209 20.75 6.21 -5.30
N LEU A 210 21.94 6.31 -4.70
CA LEU A 210 22.20 7.18 -3.55
C LEU A 210 22.07 8.68 -3.90
N GLU A 211 22.53 9.09 -5.08
CA GLU A 211 22.32 10.46 -5.57
C GLU A 211 20.82 10.81 -5.67
N ARG A 212 20.02 9.86 -6.17
CA ARG A 212 18.57 9.97 -6.22
C ARG A 212 17.94 10.04 -4.83
N LEU A 213 18.41 9.23 -3.88
CA LEU A 213 17.99 9.28 -2.47
C LEU A 213 18.22 10.68 -1.88
N HIS A 214 19.40 11.26 -2.09
CA HIS A 214 19.72 12.61 -1.63
C HIS A 214 18.84 13.67 -2.24
N LYS A 215 18.67 13.63 -3.56
CA LYS A 215 17.83 14.58 -4.28
C LYS A 215 16.39 14.53 -3.79
N GLY A 216 15.85 13.32 -3.59
CA GLY A 216 14.51 13.12 -3.04
C GLY A 216 14.34 13.72 -1.65
N ARG A 217 15.33 13.57 -0.76
CA ARG A 217 15.26 14.17 0.59
C ARG A 217 15.42 15.69 0.63
N LYS A 218 16.25 16.26 -0.26
CA LYS A 218 16.48 17.71 -0.34
C LYS A 218 15.31 18.46 -0.97
N THR A 219 14.47 17.77 -1.74
CA THR A 219 13.29 18.36 -2.34
C THR A 219 12.33 18.75 -1.22
N ALA A 220 12.32 20.04 -0.86
CA ALA A 220 11.42 20.60 0.13
C ALA A 220 9.99 20.47 -0.39
N THR A 221 9.27 19.46 0.11
CA THR A 221 7.89 19.23 -0.27
C THR A 221 7.01 20.20 0.52
N GLN A 222 6.26 21.08 -0.17
CA GLN A 222 5.28 21.96 0.46
C GLN A 222 4.37 21.14 1.38
N SER A 223 4.18 21.60 2.62
CA SER A 223 3.31 20.93 3.58
C SER A 223 1.87 20.93 3.06
N ARG A 224 1.18 19.79 3.22
CA ARG A 224 -0.21 19.67 2.78
C ARG A 224 -1.16 20.27 3.79
N VAL A 225 -2.13 21.05 3.32
CA VAL A 225 -3.15 21.71 4.15
C VAL A 225 -3.96 20.69 4.95
N ASP A 226 -4.36 19.56 4.34
CA ASP A 226 -5.07 18.47 5.02
C ASP A 226 -4.28 17.81 6.17
N SER A 227 -2.98 18.08 6.29
CA SER A 227 -2.20 17.61 7.45
C SER A 227 -2.38 18.51 8.67
N PHE A 228 -2.89 19.73 8.49
CA PHE A 228 -3.16 20.69 9.58
C PHE A 228 -4.62 20.65 10.03
N PHE A 229 -5.53 20.38 9.10
CA PHE A 229 -6.96 20.23 9.38
C PHE A 229 -7.29 18.75 9.43
N GLN A 230 -7.61 18.25 10.62
CA GLN A 230 -8.31 16.97 10.71
C GLN A 230 -9.64 17.16 10.00
N SER A 231 -9.93 16.31 9.00
CA SER A 231 -11.28 16.27 8.47
C SER A 231 -12.17 15.92 9.65
N ASP A 232 -13.01 16.85 10.11
CA ASP A 232 -14.21 16.49 10.85
C ASP A 232 -14.87 15.42 9.98
N GLY A 233 -14.74 14.16 10.41
CA GLY A 233 -15.25 13.03 9.64
C GLY A 233 -16.64 13.44 9.23
N HIS A 234 -16.90 13.49 7.91
CA HIS A 234 -18.16 13.97 7.39
C HIS A 234 -19.22 13.19 8.15
N LYS A 235 -19.83 13.80 9.17
CA LYS A 235 -21.12 13.38 9.66
C LYS A 235 -21.91 13.55 8.40
N VAL A 236 -22.16 12.45 7.70
CA VAL A 236 -23.23 12.41 6.73
C VAL A 236 -24.40 12.81 7.59
N SER A 237 -24.73 14.11 7.55
CA SER A 237 -26.02 14.58 7.98
C SER A 237 -26.93 13.83 7.02
N THR A 238 -27.41 12.68 7.48
CA THR A 238 -28.60 12.08 6.93
C THR A 238 -29.57 13.26 6.78
N PRO A 239 -30.02 13.60 5.57
CA PRO A 239 -31.01 14.63 5.45
C PRO A 239 -32.21 14.10 6.22
N THR A 240 -32.47 14.67 7.39
CA THR A 240 -33.64 14.35 8.20
C THR A 240 -34.83 14.43 7.25
N ALA A 241 -35.62 13.35 7.24
CA ALA A 241 -36.72 13.13 6.30
C ALA A 241 -37.80 14.23 6.28
N THR A 242 -37.63 15.29 7.07
CA THR A 242 -38.48 16.47 7.17
C THR A 242 -38.22 17.55 6.11
N LYS A 243 -37.15 17.50 5.31
CA LYS A 243 -36.94 18.48 4.20
C LYS A 243 -37.35 18.03 2.80
N ARG A 244 -37.78 16.78 2.60
CA ARG A 244 -38.29 16.29 1.30
C ARG A 244 -39.80 16.52 1.06
N LYS A 245 -40.56 16.95 2.08
CA LYS A 245 -41.98 17.32 1.89
C LYS A 245 -42.22 18.77 1.48
N ALA A 246 -41.27 19.68 1.69
CA ALA A 246 -41.44 21.10 1.37
C ALA A 246 -41.06 21.45 -0.09
N GLU A 247 -40.13 20.72 -0.70
CA GLU A 247 -39.64 21.02 -2.05
C GLU A 247 -40.53 20.43 -3.16
N ASN A 248 -41.09 19.24 -2.95
CA ASN A 248 -42.04 18.64 -3.90
C ASN A 248 -43.40 19.35 -3.95
N ALA A 249 -43.80 20.06 -2.88
CA ALA A 249 -45.03 20.85 -2.87
C ALA A 249 -44.91 22.13 -3.73
N LYS A 250 -43.73 22.73 -3.82
CA LYS A 250 -43.48 23.94 -4.63
C LYS A 250 -43.39 23.66 -6.13
N ILE A 251 -42.90 22.48 -6.52
CA ILE A 251 -42.79 22.10 -7.94
C ILE A 251 -44.18 21.74 -8.53
N VAL A 252 -45.06 21.10 -7.75
CA VAL A 252 -46.42 20.76 -8.18
C VAL A 252 -47.31 22.00 -8.28
N SER A 253 -47.19 22.98 -7.38
CA SER A 253 -47.96 24.23 -7.45
C SER A 253 -47.54 25.12 -8.63
N ALA A 254 -46.25 25.15 -8.98
CA ALA A 254 -45.74 25.88 -10.15
C ALA A 254 -46.19 25.26 -11.49
N LYS A 255 -46.33 23.92 -11.58
CA LYS A 255 -46.84 23.24 -12.78
C LYS A 255 -48.35 23.42 -12.97
N LYS A 256 -49.14 23.53 -11.89
CA LYS A 256 -50.59 23.81 -11.95
C LYS A 256 -50.91 25.26 -12.35
N ALA A 257 -50.06 26.22 -11.97
CA ALA A 257 -50.21 27.62 -12.38
C ALA A 257 -49.92 27.85 -13.88
N LYS A 258 -48.91 27.17 -14.45
CA LYS A 258 -48.59 27.28 -15.89
C LYS A 258 -49.64 26.65 -16.82
N THR A 259 -50.34 25.61 -16.37
CA THR A 259 -51.41 24.97 -17.17
C THR A 259 -52.73 25.75 -17.14
N ALA A 260 -53.00 26.52 -16.08
CA ALA A 260 -54.17 27.41 -16.01
C ALA A 260 -54.02 28.68 -16.88
N ALA A 261 -52.80 29.23 -17.00
CA ALA A 261 -52.52 30.40 -17.84
C ALA A 261 -52.66 30.10 -19.34
N SER A 262 -52.27 28.89 -19.78
CA SER A 262 -52.38 28.46 -21.18
C SER A 262 -53.84 28.33 -21.65
N LYS A 263 -54.75 27.81 -20.80
CA LYS A 263 -56.18 27.68 -21.14
C LYS A 263 -56.96 29.01 -21.16
N LYS A 264 -56.47 30.06 -20.50
CA LYS A 264 -57.11 31.39 -20.51
C LYS A 264 -56.72 32.22 -21.74
N ALA A 265 -55.54 31.99 -22.31
CA ALA A 265 -55.08 32.64 -23.55
C ALA A 265 -55.77 32.10 -24.82
N THR A 266 -56.20 30.83 -24.84
CA THR A 266 -56.90 30.24 -25.99
C THR A 266 -58.39 30.60 -26.06
N LYS A 267 -59.01 31.05 -24.96
CA LYS A 267 -60.45 31.43 -24.91
C LYS A 267 -60.72 32.88 -25.30
N ASN A 268 -59.70 33.75 -25.31
CA ASN A 268 -59.81 35.17 -25.71
C ASN A 268 -59.47 35.43 -27.20
N ARG A 269 -59.05 34.41 -27.95
CA ARG A 269 -58.73 34.53 -29.39
C ARG A 269 -59.91 34.16 -30.31
N THR A 270 -61.03 33.70 -29.76
CA THR A 270 -62.26 33.33 -30.48
C THR A 270 -63.45 34.31 -30.28
N LYS A 271 -63.21 35.51 -29.73
CA LYS A 271 -64.24 36.58 -29.57
C LYS A 271 -63.86 37.94 -30.19
N ARG A 272 -62.99 37.94 -31.20
CA ARG A 272 -62.74 39.09 -32.08
C ARG A 272 -62.68 38.60 -33.53
N LYS A 273 -63.85 38.39 -34.11
CA LYS A 273 -64.20 38.56 -35.52
C LYS A 273 -65.71 38.73 -35.57
#